data_AF-A0A2T1AKA5-F1
#
_entry.id   AF-A0A2T1AKA5-F1
#
_cell.length_a   1.000
_cell.length_b   1.000
_cell.length_c   1.000
_cell.angle_alpha   90.00
_cell.angle_beta   90.00
_cell.angle_gamma   90.00
#
_symmetry.space_group_name_H-M   'P 1'
#
loop_
_entity.id
_entity.type
_entity.pdbx_description
1 polymer ?
#
loop_
_entity_poly.entity_id
_entity_poly.type
_entity_poly.pdbx_seq_one_letter_code
_entity_poly.pdbx_strand_id
1 'polypeptide(L)'
;MTDPEQLKTHAALFDRMGRAMGLDLEEEAVSGTLQFEEIAEAVLRCTRCACPQVCDRKLASLEGEIERTPDYCRNADLLAYLKEEHAVAAE
;
A
#
# COMPACT_ATOMS: atom_id res chain seq x y z
N MET A 1 -0.68 12.13 -19.40
CA MET A 1 -0.16 12.79 -18.18
C MET A 1 -1.07 12.34 -17.05
N THR A 2 -0.52 11.77 -15.98
CA THR A 2 -1.33 11.34 -14.82
C THR A 2 -1.70 12.57 -13.99
N ASP A 3 -2.97 12.72 -13.64
CA ASP A 3 -3.45 13.86 -12.87
C ASP A 3 -2.83 13.90 -11.46
N PRO A 4 -2.34 15.07 -10.99
CA PRO A 4 -1.70 15.18 -9.68
C PRO A 4 -2.66 14.92 -8.52
N GLU A 5 -3.95 15.21 -8.68
CA GLU A 5 -4.97 14.89 -7.68
C GLU A 5 -5.19 13.38 -7.58
N GLN A 6 -5.22 12.67 -8.71
CA GLN A 6 -5.32 11.21 -8.73
C GLN A 6 -4.12 10.57 -8.01
N LEU A 7 -2.91 11.05 -8.27
CA LEU A 7 -1.72 10.58 -7.57
C LEU A 7 -1.83 10.76 -6.04
N LYS A 8 -2.29 11.93 -5.58
CA LYS A 8 -2.49 12.18 -4.14
C LYS A 8 -3.52 11.25 -3.52
N THR A 9 -4.65 11.03 -4.19
CA THR A 9 -5.68 10.09 -3.72
C THR A 9 -5.12 8.68 -3.59
N HIS A 10 -4.41 8.20 -4.61
CA HIS A 10 -3.84 6.85 -4.60
C HIS A 10 -2.67 6.69 -3.63
N ALA A 11 -1.87 7.73 -3.41
CA ALA A 11 -0.84 7.74 -2.38
C ALA A 11 -1.47 7.57 -0.98
N ALA A 12 -2.52 8.33 -0.66
CA ALA A 12 -3.23 8.21 0.61
C ALA A 12 -3.92 6.84 0.78
N LEU A 13 -4.49 6.28 -0.29
CA LEU A 13 -5.08 4.94 -0.24
C LEU A 13 -4.02 3.84 -0.06
N PHE A 14 -2.86 3.99 -0.72
CA PHE A 14 -1.78 3.02 -0.62
C PHE A 14 -1.14 3.03 0.77
N ASP A 15 -0.89 4.22 1.33
CA ASP A 15 -0.44 4.40 2.72
C ASP A 15 -1.40 3.73 3.72
N ARG A 16 -2.69 4.02 3.62
CA ARG A 16 -3.72 3.38 4.47
C ARG A 16 -3.77 1.86 4.30
N MET A 17 -3.57 1.34 3.10
CA MET A 17 -3.51 -0.11 2.86
C MET A 17 -2.24 -0.73 3.48
N GLY A 18 -1.09 -0.06 3.42
CA GLY A 18 0.12 -0.46 4.13
C GLY A 18 -0.15 -0.59 5.63
N ARG A 19 -0.68 0.46 6.25
CA ARG A 19 -1.03 0.45 7.68
C ARG A 19 -2.04 -0.63 8.04
N ALA A 20 -3.05 -0.84 7.19
CA ALA A 20 -4.00 -1.93 7.37
C ALA A 20 -3.32 -3.30 7.31
N MET A 21 -2.26 -3.48 6.52
CA MET A 21 -1.49 -4.72 6.47
C MET A 21 -0.54 -4.92 7.66
N GLY A 22 -0.42 -3.93 8.54
CA GLY A 22 0.56 -3.90 9.65
C GLY A 22 1.92 -3.34 9.22
N LEU A 23 1.98 -2.64 8.09
CA LEU A 23 3.21 -2.07 7.54
C LEU A 23 3.22 -0.55 7.68
N ASP A 24 4.37 -0.01 8.05
CA ASP A 24 4.64 1.43 7.97
C ASP A 24 5.60 1.70 6.80
N LEU A 25 5.06 2.12 5.66
CA LEU A 25 5.84 2.30 4.42
C LEU A 25 6.88 3.42 4.56
N GLU A 26 6.66 4.38 5.46
CA GLU A 26 7.58 5.47 5.73
C GLU A 26 8.79 4.93 6.50
N GLU A 27 8.55 4.13 7.55
CA GLU A 27 9.61 3.45 8.30
C GLU A 27 10.37 2.44 7.43
N GLU A 28 9.68 1.65 6.59
CA GLU A 28 10.33 0.73 5.65
C GLU A 28 11.26 1.47 4.68
N ALA A 29 10.91 2.71 4.31
CA ALA A 29 11.76 3.56 3.50
C ALA A 29 12.97 4.13 4.25
N VAL A 30 12.79 4.48 5.52
CA VAL A 30 13.87 4.94 6.40
C VAL A 30 14.83 3.80 6.74
N SER A 31 14.31 2.59 6.98
CA SER A 31 15.08 1.37 7.24
C SER A 31 15.85 0.88 6.01
N GLY A 32 15.41 1.27 4.82
CA GLY A 32 16.02 0.90 3.55
C GLY A 32 15.47 -0.39 2.93
N THR A 33 14.52 -1.05 3.60
CA THR A 33 13.79 -2.22 3.09
C THR A 33 12.97 -1.87 1.84
N LEU A 34 12.45 -0.64 1.76
CA LEU A 34 11.67 -0.16 0.63
C LEU A 34 12.30 1.12 0.06
N GLN A 35 12.51 1.21 -1.25
CA GLN A 35 13.06 2.44 -1.84
C GLN A 35 11.94 3.46 -2.11
N PHE A 36 12.23 4.76 -1.96
CA PHE A 36 11.24 5.82 -2.26
C PHE A 36 10.73 5.76 -3.71
N GLU A 37 11.59 5.38 -4.67
CA GLU A 37 11.19 5.16 -6.06
C GLU A 37 10.19 4.00 -6.21
N GLU A 38 10.36 2.92 -5.45
CA GLU A 38 9.42 1.79 -5.43
C GLU A 38 8.04 2.21 -4.88
N ILE A 39 8.01 3.11 -3.88
CA ILE A 39 6.73 3.67 -3.39
C ILE A 39 6.05 4.48 -4.50
N ALA A 40 6.79 5.34 -5.19
CA ALA A 40 6.24 6.13 -6.29
C ALA A 40 5.73 5.24 -7.44
N GLU A 41 6.48 4.19 -7.80
CA GLU A 41 6.06 3.16 -8.75
C GLU A 41 4.79 2.43 -8.28
N ALA A 42 4.71 2.04 -7.01
CA ALA A 42 3.55 1.37 -6.45
C ALA A 42 2.30 2.27 -6.49
N VAL A 43 2.44 3.57 -6.21
CA VAL A 43 1.35 4.53 -6.36
C VAL A 43 0.91 4.65 -7.82
N LEU A 44 1.86 4.71 -8.77
CA LEU A 44 1.55 4.71 -10.21
C LEU A 44 0.88 3.41 -10.69
N ARG A 45 1.21 2.27 -10.09
CA ARG A 45 0.50 0.99 -10.34
C ARG A 45 -0.91 1.03 -9.72
N CYS A 46 -1.04 1.65 -8.54
CA CYS A 46 -2.31 1.82 -7.84
C CYS A 46 -3.31 2.69 -8.63
N THR A 47 -2.85 3.75 -9.32
CA THR A 47 -3.73 4.58 -10.17
C THR A 47 -4.36 3.81 -11.34
N ARG A 48 -3.77 2.67 -11.72
CA ARG A 48 -4.31 1.77 -12.75
C ARG A 48 -5.31 0.74 -12.19
N CYS A 49 -5.61 0.77 -10.89
CA CYS A 49 -6.66 -0.06 -10.30
C CYS A 49 -8.04 0.42 -10.78
N ALA A 50 -8.92 -0.52 -11.14
CA ALA A 50 -10.26 -0.21 -11.62
C ALA A 50 -11.22 0.25 -10.49
N CYS A 51 -10.84 0.10 -9.22
CA CYS A 51 -11.78 0.18 -8.09
C CYS A 51 -11.30 1.07 -6.91
N PRO A 52 -10.88 2.33 -7.13
CA PRO A 52 -10.41 3.22 -6.05
C PRO A 52 -11.49 3.48 -4.98
N GLN A 53 -12.76 3.64 -5.40
CA GLN A 53 -13.90 3.86 -4.50
C GLN A 53 -14.25 2.62 -3.66
N VAL A 54 -13.91 1.43 -4.13
CA VAL A 54 -14.09 0.19 -3.36
C VAL A 54 -12.96 0.05 -2.35
N CYS A 55 -11.73 0.39 -2.76
CA CYS A 55 -10.57 0.46 -1.87
C CYS A 55 -10.83 1.40 -0.68
N ASP A 56 -11.26 2.63 -0.95
CA ASP A 56 -11.53 3.61 0.10
C ASP A 56 -12.60 3.15 1.08
N ARG A 57 -13.75 2.67 0.59
CA ARG A 57 -14.83 2.17 1.44
C ARG A 57 -14.43 0.96 2.26
N LYS A 58 -13.65 0.03 1.67
CA LYS A 58 -13.11 -1.14 2.36
C LYS A 58 -12.23 -0.66 3.51
N LEU A 59 -11.24 0.19 3.22
CA LEU A 59 -10.31 0.75 4.21
C LEU A 59 -11.01 1.58 5.30
N ALA A 60 -12.10 2.28 4.96
CA ALA A 60 -12.90 3.02 5.93
C ALA A 60 -13.72 2.12 6.86
N SER A 61 -14.02 0.89 6.42
CA SER A 61 -14.79 -0.10 7.19
C SER A 61 -13.90 -1.12 7.91
N LEU A 62 -12.58 -1.05 7.73
CA LEU A 62 -11.64 -1.95 8.41
C LEU A 62 -11.45 -1.49 9.85
N GLU A 63 -11.62 -2.42 10.77
CA GLU A 63 -11.30 -2.25 12.19
C GLU A 63 -10.09 -3.15 12.48
N GLY A 64 -8.91 -2.55 12.61
CA GLY A 64 -7.65 -3.26 12.87
C GLY A 64 -6.89 -3.69 11.61
N GLU A 65 -5.91 -4.57 11.82
CA GLU A 65 -5.01 -5.07 10.78
C GLU A 65 -5.63 -6.24 10.00
N ILE A 66 -5.30 -6.34 8.71
CA ILE A 66 -5.70 -7.40 7.80
C ILE A 66 -4.50 -8.28 7.45
N GLU A 67 -4.77 -9.58 7.31
CA GLU A 67 -3.74 -10.53 6.92
C GLU A 67 -3.39 -10.46 5.43
N ARG A 68 -4.39 -10.17 4.58
CA ARG A 68 -4.23 -10.13 3.12
C ARG A 68 -4.97 -8.96 2.51
N THR A 69 -4.36 -8.42 1.45
CA THR A 69 -4.96 -7.38 0.62
C THR A 69 -6.15 -7.93 -0.18
N PRO A 70 -7.08 -7.06 -0.62
CA PRO A 70 -8.18 -7.47 -1.50
C PRO A 70 -7.68 -7.97 -2.87
N ASP A 71 -8.43 -8.88 -3.51
CA ASP A 71 -8.06 -9.48 -4.80
C ASP A 71 -7.87 -8.48 -5.95
N TYR A 72 -8.45 -7.27 -5.83
CA TYR A 72 -8.32 -6.20 -6.81
C TYR A 72 -7.11 -5.28 -6.56
N CYS A 73 -6.36 -5.50 -5.47
CA CYS A 73 -5.20 -4.69 -5.11
C CYS A 73 -4.07 -4.93 -6.11
N ARG A 74 -3.67 -3.89 -6.85
CA ARG A 74 -2.56 -3.97 -7.81
C ARG A 74 -1.19 -4.13 -7.16
N ASN A 75 -1.07 -3.81 -5.87
CA ASN A 75 0.16 -3.93 -5.10
C ASN A 75 0.09 -5.07 -4.09
N ALA A 76 -0.79 -6.07 -4.33
CA ALA A 76 -0.97 -7.20 -3.41
C ALA A 76 0.34 -7.95 -3.15
N ASP A 77 1.08 -8.29 -4.21
CA ASP A 77 2.35 -9.01 -4.11
C ASP A 77 3.42 -8.19 -3.39
N LEU A 78 3.51 -6.88 -3.66
CA LEU A 78 4.47 -5.99 -2.99
C LEU A 78 4.20 -5.90 -1.49
N LEU A 79 2.93 -5.71 -1.11
CA LEU A 79 2.55 -5.60 0.30
C LEU A 79 2.69 -6.93 1.04
N ALA A 80 2.46 -8.06 0.36
CA ALA A 80 2.71 -9.38 0.93
C ALA A 80 4.22 -9.57 1.19
N TYR A 81 5.05 -9.28 0.19
CA TYR A 81 6.51 -9.35 0.33
C TYR A 81 7.01 -8.49 1.50
N LEU A 82 6.63 -7.22 1.56
CA LEU A 82 7.05 -6.34 2.66
C LEU A 82 6.60 -6.84 4.03
N LYS A 83 5.41 -7.44 4.12
CA LYS A 83 4.92 -8.05 5.36
C LYS A 83 5.73 -9.26 5.78
N GLU A 84 6.14 -10.09 4.82
CA GLU A 84 7.03 -11.23 5.07
C GLU A 84 8.41 -10.74 5.53
N GLU A 85 9.01 -9.75 4.86
CA GLU A 85 10.31 -9.18 5.23
C GLU A 85 10.27 -8.51 6.62
N HIS A 86 9.21 -7.75 6.93
CA HIS A 86 9.03 -7.14 8.24
C HIS A 86 8.85 -8.19 9.35
N ALA A 87 8.14 -9.29 9.07
CA ALA A 87 8.01 -10.39 10.02
C ALA A 87 9.38 -11.03 10.31
N VAL A 88 10.21 -11.24 9.29
CA VAL A 88 11.58 -11.79 9.43
C VAL A 88 12.50 -10.81 10.17
N ALA A 89 12.38 -9.50 9.95
CA ALA A 89 13.19 -8.49 10.61
C ALA A 89 12.85 -8.29 12.10
N ALA A 90 11.66 -8.72 12.53
CA ALA A 90 11.21 -8.65 13.92
C ALA A 90 11.64 -9.86 14.79
N GLU A 91 12.21 -10.91 14.17
CA GLU A 91 12.76 -12.12 14.83
C GLU A 91 14.26 -11.98 15.17
#